data_AF-A0A2E7JS66-F1
#
_entry.id   AF-A0A2E7JS66-F1
#
_cell.length_a   1.000
_cell.length_b   1.000
_cell.length_c   1.000
_cell.angle_alpha   90.00
_cell.angle_beta   90.00
_cell.angle_gamma   90.00
#
_symmetry.space_group_name_H-M   'P 1'
#
loop_
_entity.id
_entity.type
_entity.pdbx_description
1 polymer ?
#
loop_
_entity_poly.entity_id
_entity_poly.type
_entity_poly.pdbx_seq_one_letter_code
_entity_poly.pdbx_strand_id
1 'polypeptide(L)'
;MAFALYIGYSFGAYNYGGWIFGANSQVPYTESLRQIGLKTPDWTRLWHLVGVVGVMGALTFMHYRFPWWPLHPIGMPVGICSYPMTIIVFSIFVSWLAKWAIMRSGGIVLYQKAQPFFIGLVLGYFTAIGISFLIDMIWFPGQGHSLYGN
;
A
#
# COMPACT_ATOMS: atom_id res chain seq x y z
N MET A 1 1.93 9.87 21.90
CA MET A 1 1.19 11.08 21.49
C MET A 1 1.70 12.36 22.13
N ALA A 2 1.76 12.49 23.47
CA ALA A 2 2.18 13.74 24.13
C ALA A 2 3.59 14.23 23.71
N PHE A 3 4.55 13.31 23.57
CA PHE A 3 5.90 13.62 23.09
C PHE A 3 5.87 14.22 21.66
N ALA A 4 5.17 13.58 20.72
CA ALA A 4 5.03 14.04 19.33
C ALA A 4 4.34 15.41 19.19
N LEU A 5 3.47 15.78 20.14
CA LEU A 5 2.88 17.12 20.20
C LEU A 5 3.88 18.14 20.74
N TYR A 6 4.64 17.80 21.78
CA TYR A 6 5.66 18.69 22.36
C TYR A 6 6.79 19.02 21.38
N ILE A 7 7.33 18.02 20.67
CA ILE A 7 8.34 18.25 19.65
C ILE A 7 7.79 19.06 18.47
N GLY A 8 6.46 19.07 18.27
CA GLY A 8 5.84 19.67 17.08
C GLY A 8 5.53 21.13 17.30
N TYR A 9 5.24 21.46 18.55
CA TYR A 9 5.12 22.82 19.04
C TYR A 9 6.49 23.51 19.13
N SER A 10 7.55 22.80 19.53
CA SER A 10 8.88 23.39 19.74
C SER A 10 9.72 23.51 18.46
N PHE A 11 9.73 22.49 17.60
CA PHE A 11 10.55 22.47 16.38
C PHE A 11 9.76 22.72 15.09
N GLY A 12 8.42 22.78 15.18
CA GLY A 12 7.53 22.89 14.04
C GLY A 12 7.36 21.55 13.33
N ALA A 13 6.11 21.09 13.18
CA ALA A 13 5.83 19.79 12.59
C ALA A 13 6.40 19.60 11.17
N TYR A 14 6.58 20.67 10.41
CA TYR A 14 7.20 20.64 9.09
C TYR A 14 8.67 20.16 9.09
N ASN A 15 9.42 20.42 10.16
CA ASN A 15 10.84 20.04 10.27
C ASN A 15 11.05 18.57 10.67
N TYR A 16 9.98 17.82 10.92
CA TYR A 16 10.09 16.41 11.28
C TYR A 16 10.66 15.53 10.19
N GLY A 17 10.61 15.98 8.93
CA GLY A 17 11.00 15.16 7.79
C GLY A 17 10.05 13.97 7.59
N GLY A 18 9.97 13.49 6.35
CA GLY A 18 9.13 12.35 5.97
C GLY A 18 7.78 12.71 5.36
N TRP A 19 7.10 11.68 4.85
CA TRP A 19 5.91 11.83 4.00
C TRP A 19 4.79 12.60 4.69
N ILE A 20 4.42 12.23 5.92
CA ILE A 20 3.20 12.73 6.60
C ILE A 20 3.26 14.24 6.91
N PHE A 21 4.39 14.73 7.41
CA PHE A 21 4.51 16.12 7.88
C PHE A 21 5.30 17.04 6.94
N GLY A 22 6.04 16.48 5.98
CA GLY A 22 6.74 17.22 4.94
C GLY A 22 6.01 17.16 3.59
N ALA A 23 6.38 16.18 2.76
CA ALA A 23 5.96 16.09 1.35
C ALA A 23 4.42 16.10 1.17
N ASN A 24 3.68 15.32 1.96
CA ASN A 24 2.23 15.20 1.84
C ASN A 24 1.49 16.52 2.18
N SER A 25 2.07 17.40 2.99
CA SER A 25 1.47 18.70 3.31
C SER A 25 1.46 19.66 2.11
N GLN A 26 2.38 19.46 1.16
CA GLN A 26 2.54 20.29 -0.04
C GLN A 26 1.80 19.73 -1.26
N VAL A 27 1.43 18.45 -1.24
CA VAL A 27 0.69 17.79 -2.33
C VAL A 27 -0.62 18.50 -2.69
N PRO A 28 -1.50 18.91 -1.75
CA PRO A 28 -2.76 19.56 -2.09
C PRO A 28 -2.55 20.91 -2.79
N TYR A 29 -1.57 21.69 -2.32
CA TYR A 29 -1.24 22.99 -2.88
C TYR A 29 -0.64 22.86 -4.30
N THR A 30 0.34 21.97 -4.47
CA THR A 30 0.97 21.72 -5.76
C THR A 30 0.01 21.11 -6.78
N GLU A 31 -0.88 20.20 -6.36
CA GLU A 31 -1.91 19.64 -7.24
C GLU A 31 -2.98 20.65 -7.63
N SER A 32 -3.37 21.55 -6.71
CA SER A 32 -4.30 22.65 -7.03
C SER A 32 -3.70 23.59 -8.08
N LEU A 33 -2.42 23.97 -7.92
CA LEU A 33 -1.69 24.74 -8.94
C LEU A 33 -1.59 23.99 -10.28
N ARG A 34 -1.41 22.68 -10.24
CA ARG A 34 -1.32 21.83 -11.44
C ARG A 34 -2.64 21.77 -12.22
N GLN A 35 -3.78 21.88 -11.54
CA GLN A 35 -5.12 21.85 -12.13
C GLN A 35 -5.57 23.20 -12.71
N ILE A 36 -5.00 24.32 -12.23
CA ILE A 36 -5.32 25.66 -12.72
C ILE A 36 -4.74 25.92 -14.12
N GLY A 37 -3.65 25.24 -14.49
CA GLY A 37 -3.07 25.33 -15.83
C GLY A 37 -3.91 24.58 -16.87
N LEU A 38 -4.36 25.26 -17.92
CA LEU A 38 -4.94 24.63 -19.12
C LEU A 38 -3.86 23.78 -19.79
N LYS A 39 -3.85 22.47 -19.51
CA LYS A 39 -2.94 21.53 -20.16
C LYS A 39 -3.64 20.84 -21.33
N THR A 40 -2.91 20.66 -22.42
CA THR A 40 -3.30 19.79 -23.54
C THR A 40 -3.61 18.38 -23.04
N PRO A 41 -4.46 17.60 -23.73
CA PRO A 41 -4.76 16.22 -23.34
C PRO A 41 -3.48 15.41 -23.18
N ASP A 42 -3.24 14.88 -21.99
CA ASP A 42 -2.12 13.99 -21.72
C ASP A 42 -2.49 12.60 -22.26
N TRP A 43 -2.01 12.31 -23.46
CA TRP A 43 -2.23 11.04 -24.16
C TRP A 43 -1.78 9.83 -23.35
N THR A 44 -0.73 9.97 -22.53
CA THR A 44 -0.24 8.89 -21.68
C THR A 44 -1.29 8.51 -20.64
N ARG A 45 -1.90 9.50 -19.97
CA ARG A 45 -2.98 9.27 -19.00
C ARG A 45 -4.22 8.69 -19.67
N LEU A 46 -4.53 9.12 -20.88
CA LEU A 46 -5.65 8.60 -21.67
C LEU A 46 -5.45 7.11 -22.00
N TRP A 47 -4.26 6.71 -22.45
CA TRP A 47 -3.94 5.31 -22.73
C TRP A 47 -4.01 4.43 -21.48
N HIS A 48 -3.55 4.94 -20.32
CA HIS A 48 -3.69 4.24 -19.05
C HIS A 48 -5.17 4.05 -18.67
N LEU A 49 -5.99 5.09 -18.84
CA LEU A 49 -7.42 5.01 -18.55
C LEU A 49 -8.12 3.98 -19.45
N VAL A 50 -7.84 4.00 -20.75
CA VAL A 50 -8.37 3.00 -21.71
C VAL A 50 -7.91 1.59 -21.34
N GLY A 51 -6.64 1.41 -20.97
CA GLY A 51 -6.11 0.13 -20.51
C GLY A 51 -6.82 -0.40 -19.26
N VAL A 52 -7.01 0.45 -18.25
CA VAL A 52 -7.70 0.08 -16.99
C VAL A 52 -9.17 -0.26 -17.25
N VAL A 53 -9.87 0.56 -18.03
CA VAL A 53 -11.27 0.31 -18.41
C VAL A 53 -11.40 -0.99 -19.22
N GLY A 54 -10.49 -1.25 -20.15
CA GLY A 54 -10.46 -2.46 -20.95
C GLY A 54 -10.23 -3.72 -20.11
N VAL A 55 -9.24 -3.69 -19.21
CA VAL A 55 -8.96 -4.82 -18.30
C VAL A 55 -10.12 -5.04 -17.32
N MET A 56 -10.70 -3.98 -16.75
CA MET A 56 -11.90 -4.11 -15.90
C MET A 56 -13.09 -4.69 -16.66
N GLY A 57 -13.35 -4.18 -17.87
CA GLY A 57 -14.43 -4.67 -18.72
C GLY A 57 -14.25 -6.15 -19.04
N ALA A 58 -13.03 -6.56 -19.39
CA ALA A 58 -12.69 -7.96 -19.65
C ALA A 58 -12.88 -8.85 -18.41
N LEU A 59 -12.39 -8.45 -17.23
CA LEU A 59 -12.61 -9.20 -15.99
C LEU A 59 -14.08 -9.28 -15.62
N THR A 60 -14.83 -8.18 -15.78
CA THR A 60 -16.27 -8.14 -15.48
C THR A 60 -17.03 -9.07 -16.43
N PHE A 61 -16.71 -9.04 -17.73
CA PHE A 61 -17.30 -9.93 -18.72
C PHE A 61 -16.99 -11.41 -18.44
N MET A 62 -15.75 -11.73 -18.10
CA MET A 62 -15.33 -13.07 -17.71
C MET A 62 -16.04 -13.56 -16.43
N HIS A 63 -16.25 -12.67 -15.46
CA HIS A 63 -17.00 -12.96 -14.24
C HIS A 63 -18.48 -13.27 -14.54
N TYR A 64 -19.12 -12.52 -15.45
CA TYR A 64 -20.50 -12.81 -15.89
C TYR A 64 -20.60 -14.11 -16.70
N ARG A 65 -19.57 -14.49 -17.46
CA ARG A 65 -19.61 -15.67 -18.35
C ARG A 65 -19.27 -16.98 -17.63
N PHE A 66 -18.46 -16.95 -16.57
CA PHE A 66 -18.04 -18.12 -15.82
C PHE A 66 -18.29 -17.94 -14.31
N PRO A 67 -19.40 -18.48 -13.77
CA PRO A 67 -19.74 -18.39 -12.34
C PRO A 67 -18.73 -19.01 -11.38
N TRP A 68 -17.82 -19.85 -11.90
CA TRP A 68 -16.75 -20.48 -11.13
C TRP A 68 -15.52 -19.56 -10.96
N TRP A 69 -15.44 -18.42 -11.67
CA TRP A 69 -14.23 -17.60 -11.68
C TRP A 69 -13.95 -16.97 -10.30
N PRO A 70 -12.82 -17.27 -9.63
CA PRO A 70 -12.51 -16.80 -8.28
C PRO A 70 -12.00 -15.35 -8.20
N LEU A 71 -11.91 -14.65 -9.34
CA LEU A 71 -11.41 -13.28 -9.42
C LEU A 71 -12.58 -12.31 -9.36
N HIS A 72 -12.69 -11.62 -8.23
CA HIS A 72 -13.75 -10.66 -7.99
C HIS A 72 -13.37 -9.27 -8.56
N PRO A 73 -14.16 -8.69 -9.47
CA PRO A 73 -13.83 -7.43 -10.16
C PRO A 73 -13.75 -6.19 -9.24
N ILE A 74 -14.23 -6.28 -7.99
CA ILE A 74 -14.28 -5.13 -7.04
C ILE A 74 -12.90 -4.75 -6.47
N GLY A 75 -11.88 -5.60 -6.56
CA GLY A 75 -10.54 -5.28 -6.05
C GLY A 75 -9.75 -4.27 -6.90
N MET A 76 -10.10 -4.13 -8.18
CA MET A 76 -9.34 -3.32 -9.15
C MET A 76 -9.61 -1.81 -9.09
N PRO A 77 -10.86 -1.32 -8.90
CA PRO A 77 -11.15 0.12 -8.87
C PRO A 77 -10.59 0.82 -7.64
N VAL A 78 -10.64 0.16 -6.49
CA VAL A 78 -10.25 0.75 -5.20
C VAL A 78 -8.73 0.87 -5.06
N GLY A 79 -7.98 0.03 -5.78
CA GLY A 79 -6.53 -0.03 -5.64
C GLY A 79 -5.77 1.01 -6.46
N ILE A 80 -6.07 1.15 -7.75
CA ILE A 80 -5.14 1.83 -8.70
C ILE A 80 -4.95 3.33 -8.42
N CYS A 81 -5.81 3.95 -7.62
CA CYS A 81 -5.76 5.39 -7.35
C CYS A 81 -4.79 5.80 -6.22
N SER A 82 -4.17 4.86 -5.49
CA SER A 82 -3.29 5.16 -4.35
C SER A 82 -1.88 4.61 -4.56
N TYR A 83 -0.84 5.44 -4.42
CA TYR A 83 0.58 5.02 -4.42
C TYR A 83 0.88 3.75 -3.60
N PRO A 84 0.32 3.53 -2.39
CA PRO A 84 0.56 2.28 -1.67
C PRO A 84 0.07 1.03 -2.40
N MET A 85 -0.99 1.14 -3.22
CA MET A 85 -1.60 0.00 -3.92
C MET A 85 -0.75 -0.55 -5.05
N THR A 86 0.05 0.28 -5.73
CA THR A 86 1.01 -0.20 -6.74
C THR A 86 2.10 -1.07 -6.11
N ILE A 87 2.39 -0.88 -4.81
CA ILE A 87 3.38 -1.68 -4.08
C ILE A 87 2.75 -2.97 -3.55
N ILE A 88 1.50 -2.94 -3.08
CA ILE A 88 0.85 -4.12 -2.49
C ILE A 88 0.16 -5.04 -3.51
N VAL A 89 -0.06 -4.61 -4.76
CA VAL A 89 -0.72 -5.44 -5.77
C VAL A 89 0.00 -6.77 -5.99
N PHE A 90 1.34 -6.76 -6.02
CA PHE A 90 2.14 -7.97 -6.15
C PHE A 90 1.96 -8.89 -4.93
N SER A 91 1.99 -8.33 -3.73
CA SER A 91 1.74 -9.07 -2.48
C SER A 91 0.34 -9.69 -2.43
N ILE A 92 -0.68 -9.00 -2.98
CA ILE A 92 -2.04 -9.52 -3.10
C ILE A 92 -2.07 -10.73 -4.05
N PHE A 93 -1.41 -10.64 -5.21
CA PHE A 93 -1.29 -11.77 -6.13
C PHE A 93 -0.60 -12.98 -5.50
N VAL A 94 0.50 -12.75 -4.78
CA VAL A 94 1.22 -13.82 -4.06
C VAL A 94 0.35 -14.43 -2.97
N SER A 95 -0.37 -13.61 -2.20
CA SER A 95 -1.31 -14.09 -1.16
C SER A 95 -2.44 -14.93 -1.75
N TRP A 96 -3.00 -14.50 -2.88
CA TRP A 96 -4.04 -15.24 -3.60
C TRP A 96 -3.52 -16.58 -4.12
N LEU A 97 -2.32 -16.61 -4.71
CA LEU A 97 -1.69 -17.84 -5.23
C LEU A 97 -1.39 -18.82 -4.09
N ALA A 98 -0.87 -18.33 -2.96
CA ALA A 98 -0.63 -19.14 -1.78
C ALA A 98 -1.94 -19.73 -1.22
N LYS A 99 -2.99 -18.92 -1.09
CA LYS A 99 -4.32 -19.39 -0.66
C LYS A 99 -4.88 -20.44 -1.61
N TRP A 100 -4.77 -20.23 -2.92
CA TRP A 100 -5.23 -21.17 -3.93
C TRP A 100 -4.47 -22.51 -3.84
N ALA A 101 -3.14 -22.47 -3.71
CA ALA A 101 -2.31 -23.67 -3.55
C ALA A 101 -2.65 -24.46 -2.27
N ILE A 102 -2.87 -23.77 -1.15
CA ILE A 102 -3.25 -24.39 0.14
C ILE A 102 -4.63 -25.05 0.03
N MET A 103 -5.61 -24.36 -0.55
CA MET A 103 -6.95 -24.90 -0.76
C MET A 103 -6.96 -26.09 -1.71
N ARG A 104 -6.15 -26.07 -2.77
CA ARG A 104 -6.01 -27.17 -3.75
C ARG A 104 -5.41 -28.43 -3.11
N SER A 105 -4.49 -28.27 -2.16
CA SER A 105 -3.68 -29.38 -1.62
C SER A 105 -4.29 -30.07 -0.41
N GLY A 106 -5.06 -29.38 0.44
CA GLY A 106 -5.46 -29.98 1.74
C GLY A 106 -6.76 -29.49 2.37
N GLY A 107 -7.63 -28.81 1.61
CA GLY A 107 -8.95 -28.38 2.10
C GLY A 107 -8.89 -27.45 3.32
N ILE A 108 -9.97 -27.42 4.12
CA ILE A 108 -10.14 -26.46 5.23
C ILE A 108 -9.14 -26.70 6.38
N VAL A 109 -8.70 -27.95 6.57
CA VAL A 109 -7.83 -28.35 7.69
C VAL A 109 -6.41 -27.83 7.48
N LEU A 110 -5.90 -27.90 6.25
CA LEU A 110 -4.57 -27.37 5.92
C LEU A 110 -4.56 -25.84 6.00
N TYR A 111 -5.68 -25.18 5.64
CA TYR A 111 -5.83 -23.74 5.79
C TYR A 111 -5.71 -23.29 7.25
N GLN A 112 -6.38 -23.97 8.19
CA GLN A 112 -6.27 -23.66 9.61
C GLN A 112 -4.85 -23.88 10.16
N LYS A 113 -4.14 -24.90 9.66
CA LYS A 113 -2.73 -25.14 10.03
C LYS A 113 -1.76 -24.11 9.45
N ALA A 114 -2.06 -23.55 8.29
CA ALA A 114 -1.23 -22.52 7.66
C ALA A 114 -1.47 -21.11 8.22
N GLN A 115 -2.64 -20.84 8.82
CA GLN A 115 -2.99 -19.56 9.44
C GLN A 115 -1.93 -19.02 10.44
N PRO A 116 -1.42 -19.81 11.41
CA PRO A 116 -0.40 -19.31 12.33
C PRO A 116 0.92 -18.90 11.66
N PHE A 117 1.28 -19.49 10.51
CA PHE A 117 2.48 -19.11 9.77
C PHE A 117 2.40 -17.68 9.22
N PHE A 118 1.28 -17.32 8.58
CA PHE A 118 1.08 -15.97 8.04
C PHE A 118 0.99 -14.91 9.15
N ILE A 119 0.33 -15.25 10.26
CA ILE A 119 0.28 -14.36 11.44
C ILE A 119 1.70 -14.16 12.00
N GLY A 120 2.50 -15.23 12.07
CA GLY A 120 3.90 -15.16 12.50
C GLY A 120 4.76 -14.27 11.59
N LEU A 121 4.53 -14.31 10.27
CA LEU A 121 5.26 -13.46 9.32
C LEU A 121 4.94 -11.97 9.53
N VAL A 122 3.66 -11.63 9.72
CA VAL A 122 3.24 -10.26 10.03
C VAL A 122 3.82 -9.81 11.38
N LEU A 123 3.75 -10.66 12.40
CA LEU A 123 4.26 -10.36 13.73
C LEU A 123 5.79 -10.18 13.73
N GLY A 124 6.50 -10.99 12.95
CA GLY A 124 7.95 -10.90 12.78
C GLY A 124 8.37 -9.57 12.14
N TYR A 125 7.62 -9.11 11.13
CA TYR A 125 7.86 -7.80 10.52
C TYR A 125 7.70 -6.64 11.51
N PHE A 126 6.60 -6.62 12.28
CA PHE A 126 6.39 -5.60 13.30
C PHE A 126 7.42 -5.66 14.43
N THR A 127 7.82 -6.87 14.84
CA THR A 127 8.85 -7.07 15.86
C THR A 127 10.21 -6.57 15.37
N ALA A 128 10.57 -6.85 14.12
CA ALA A 128 11.82 -6.38 13.52
C ALA A 128 11.86 -4.83 13.48
N ILE A 129 10.78 -4.18 13.05
CA ILE A 129 10.68 -2.71 13.06
C ILE A 129 10.80 -2.16 14.49
N GLY A 130 10.13 -2.79 15.46
CA GLY A 130 10.20 -2.39 16.87
C GLY A 130 11.61 -2.50 17.43
N ILE A 131 12.33 -3.57 17.11
CA ILE A 131 13.73 -3.76 17.50
C ILE A 131 14.61 -2.70 16.84
N SER A 132 14.45 -2.44 15.53
CA SER A 132 15.20 -1.39 14.84
C SER A 132 14.96 -0.01 15.45
N PHE A 133 13.72 0.30 15.86
CA PHE A 133 13.39 1.55 16.55
C PHE A 133 14.09 1.66 17.91
N LEU A 134 14.15 0.57 18.69
CA LEU A 134 14.88 0.55 19.96
C LEU A 134 16.39 0.71 19.76
N ILE A 135 16.95 0.09 18.71
CA ILE A 135 18.37 0.23 18.36
C ILE A 135 18.68 1.68 17.99
N ASP A 136 17.86 2.30 17.13
CA ASP A 136 18.03 3.71 16.72
C ASP A 136 17.94 4.65 17.93
N MET A 137 17.06 4.38 18.90
CA MET A 137 16.93 5.19 20.11
C MET A 137 18.16 5.11 21.01
N ILE A 138 18.82 3.95 21.10
CA ILE A 138 19.99 3.74 21.98
C ILE A 138 21.28 4.22 21.31
N TRP A 139 21.47 3.92 20.02
CA TRP A 139 22.72 4.18 19.30
C TRP A 139 22.74 5.50 18.52
N PHE A 140 21.59 6.04 18.12
CA PHE A 140 21.50 7.26 17.30
C PHE A 140 20.47 8.27 17.86
N PRO A 141 20.66 8.76 19.10
CA PRO A 141 19.74 9.74 19.69
C PRO A 141 19.75 11.05 18.88
N GLY A 142 18.65 11.32 18.18
CA GLY A 142 18.45 12.54 17.39
C GLY A 142 18.84 12.46 15.91
N GLN A 143 19.38 11.34 15.43
CA GLN A 143 19.63 11.06 14.00
C GLN A 143 18.99 9.72 13.59
N GLY A 144 17.68 9.58 13.86
CA GLY A 144 16.92 8.40 13.45
C GLY A 144 16.90 8.26 11.93
N HIS A 145 17.20 7.07 11.42
CA HIS A 145 17.13 6.78 9.99
C HIS A 145 15.68 6.46 9.61
N SER A 146 15.32 6.61 8.32
CA SER A 146 14.00 6.16 7.86
C SER A 146 13.94 4.63 7.94
N LEU A 147 13.27 4.11 8.97
CA LEU A 147 13.05 2.68 9.15
C LEU A 147 11.99 2.12 8.19
N TYR A 148 11.26 2.98 7.48
CA TYR A 148 10.16 2.58 6.60
C TYR A 148 10.06 3.49 5.38
N GLY A 149 10.66 3.06 4.27
CA GLY A 149 10.48 3.64 2.93
C GLY A 149 10.94 5.10 2.79
N ASN A 150 11.77 5.39 1.78
CA ASN A 150 12.03 6.76 1.36
C ASN A 150 10.80 7.39 0.68
#